data_AF-A0A511WQ17-F1
#
_entry.id   AF-A0A511WQ17-F1
#
_cell.length_a   1.000
_cell.length_b   1.000
_cell.length_c   1.000
_cell.angle_alpha   90.00
_cell.angle_beta   90.00
_cell.angle_gamma   90.00
#
_symmetry.space_group_name_H-M   'P 1'
#
loop_
_entity.id
_entity.type
_entity.pdbx_description
1 polymer ?
#
loop_
_entity_poly.entity_id
_entity_poly.type
_entity_poly.pdbx_seq_one_letter_code
_entity_poly.pdbx_strand_id
1 'polypeptide(L)'
;MDGLIHVIDYLFSNKKTLIYTTFIQVEYDKVASKLSAEGVAHRVATVSNTSSVGSPVFNHDYSVEFKFHVRKVDRHRAQEAIHS
;
A
#
# COMPACT_ATOMS: atom_id res chain seq x y z
N MET A 1 -21.33 -0.58 28.04
CA MET A 1 -19.86 -0.54 27.91
C MET A 1 -19.52 -0.18 26.47
N ASP A 2 -20.12 0.90 25.95
CA ASP A 2 -20.17 1.16 24.50
C ASP A 2 -19.22 2.26 24.05
N GLY A 3 -19.02 3.30 24.87
CA GLY A 3 -18.15 4.43 24.52
C GLY A 3 -16.69 4.03 24.29
N LEU A 4 -16.18 3.06 25.05
CA LEU A 4 -14.81 2.56 24.89
C LEU A 4 -14.61 1.82 23.56
N ILE A 5 -15.61 1.03 23.13
CA ILE A 5 -15.53 0.27 21.88
C ILE A 5 -15.50 1.23 20.67
N HIS A 6 -16.32 2.28 20.69
CA HIS A 6 -16.35 3.27 19.62
C HIS A 6 -15.05 4.08 19.54
N VAL A 7 -14.44 4.43 20.68
CA VAL A 7 -13.15 5.15 20.71
C VAL A 7 -12.01 4.26 20.23
N ILE A 8 -12.01 2.99 20.64
CA ILE A 8 -11.04 1.99 20.19
C ILE A 8 -11.18 1.76 18.68
N ASP A 9 -12.40 1.57 18.18
CA ASP A 9 -12.66 1.39 16.74
C ASP A 9 -12.21 2.62 15.92
N TYR A 10 -12.50 3.83 16.40
CA TYR A 10 -12.05 5.06 15.77
C TYR A 10 -10.52 5.20 15.74
N LEU A 11 -9.84 4.85 16.83
CA LEU A 11 -8.37 4.83 16.91
C LEU A 11 -7.75 3.78 15.98
N PHE A 12 -8.36 2.60 15.88
CA PHE A 12 -7.90 1.55 14.97
C PHE A 12 -8.22 1.85 13.50
N SER A 13 -9.30 2.60 13.22
CA SER A 13 -9.70 3.05 11.89
C SER A 13 -8.68 4.01 11.26
N ASN A 14 -8.03 4.83 12.08
CA ASN A 14 -7.00 5.76 11.60
C ASN A 14 -5.63 5.10 11.36
N LYS A 15 -5.41 3.87 11.87
CA LYS A 15 -4.17 3.13 11.60
C LYS A 15 -4.11 2.71 10.15
N LYS A 16 -2.95 2.92 9.53
CA LYS A 16 -2.67 2.47 8.17
C LYS A 16 -2.14 1.04 8.19
N THR A 17 -2.57 0.24 7.22
CA THR A 17 -2.12 -1.14 7.01
C THR A 17 -1.54 -1.27 5.60
N LEU A 18 -0.44 -2.00 5.48
CA LEU A 18 0.09 -2.42 4.20
C LEU A 18 -0.89 -3.42 3.58
N ILE A 19 -1.18 -3.25 2.28
CA ILE A 19 -2.07 -4.15 1.52
C ILE A 19 -1.39 -4.80 0.32
N TYR A 20 -0.41 -4.13 -0.27
CA TYR A 20 0.24 -4.60 -1.46
C TYR A 20 1.63 -3.98 -1.58
N THR A 21 2.56 -4.78 -2.08
CA THR A 21 3.94 -4.37 -2.35
C THR A 21 4.29 -4.84 -3.74
N THR A 22 4.84 -3.96 -4.56
CA THR A 22 5.40 -4.34 -5.85
C THR A 22 6.69 -3.58 -6.11
N PHE A 23 7.54 -4.17 -6.93
CA PHE A 23 8.76 -3.55 -7.44
C PHE A 23 8.59 -3.16 -8.92
N ILE A 24 7.45 -3.50 -9.52
CA ILE A 24 7.18 -3.30 -10.94
C ILE A 24 6.29 -2.06 -11.10
N GLN A 25 6.78 -1.06 -11.84
CA GLN A 25 6.05 0.20 -12.04
C GLN A 25 4.68 0.00 -12.70
N VAL A 26 4.57 -0.92 -13.67
CA VAL A 26 3.29 -1.25 -14.33
C VAL A 26 2.27 -1.81 -13.33
N GLU A 27 2.71 -2.62 -12.36
CA GLU A 27 1.82 -3.10 -11.31
C GLU A 27 1.43 -1.99 -10.33
N TYR A 28 2.35 -1.06 -10.03
CA TYR A 28 2.04 0.12 -9.24
C TYR A 28 0.90 0.93 -9.87
N ASP A 29 1.01 1.26 -11.17
CA ASP A 29 -0.01 2.08 -11.85
C ASP A 29 -1.36 1.36 -11.92
N LYS A 30 -1.34 0.03 -12.12
CA LYS A 30 -2.55 -0.80 -12.12
C LYS A 30 -3.24 -0.79 -10.76
N VAL A 31 -2.49 -0.99 -9.67
CA VAL A 31 -3.04 -1.02 -8.31
C VAL A 31 -3.52 0.36 -7.87
N ALA A 32 -2.76 1.41 -8.14
CA ALA A 32 -3.16 2.79 -7.85
C ALA A 32 -4.48 3.14 -8.57
N SER A 33 -4.60 2.78 -9.85
CA SER A 33 -5.79 3.02 -10.65
C SER A 33 -7.02 2.28 -10.10
N LYS A 34 -6.86 0.99 -9.73
CA LYS A 34 -7.94 0.19 -9.12
C LYS A 34 -8.43 0.77 -7.79
N LEU A 35 -7.50 1.13 -6.91
CA LEU A 35 -7.84 1.73 -5.61
C LEU A 35 -8.54 3.08 -5.78
N SER A 36 -8.10 3.89 -6.76
CA SER A 36 -8.75 5.16 -7.07
C SER A 36 -10.14 4.98 -7.65
N ALA A 37 -10.35 3.99 -8.53
CA ALA A 37 -11.66 3.70 -9.12
C ALA A 37 -12.71 3.31 -8.07
N GLU A 38 -12.29 2.56 -7.04
CA GLU A 38 -13.13 2.14 -5.91
C GLU A 38 -13.29 3.22 -4.82
N GLY A 39 -12.70 4.40 -5.01
CA GLY A 39 -12.73 5.50 -4.04
C GLY A 39 -11.99 5.20 -2.74
N VAL A 40 -11.03 4.26 -2.77
CA VAL A 40 -10.23 3.89 -1.61
C VAL A 40 -9.05 4.83 -1.45
N ALA A 41 -9.07 5.61 -0.37
CA ALA A 41 -7.96 6.48 -0.01
C ALA A 41 -6.72 5.64 0.34
N HIS A 42 -5.67 5.79 -0.47
CA HIS A 42 -4.41 5.07 -0.32
C HIS A 42 -3.21 6.02 -0.26
N ARG A 43 -2.13 5.55 0.34
CA ARG A 43 -0.83 6.22 0.37
C ARG A 43 0.22 5.23 -0.09
N VAL A 44 1.04 5.63 -1.05
CA VAL A 44 2.17 4.82 -1.48
C VAL A 44 3.44 5.32 -0.83
N ALA A 45 4.20 4.41 -0.24
CA ALA A 45 5.56 4.67 0.21
C ALA A 45 6.52 4.05 -0.80
N THR A 46 7.40 4.88 -1.35
CA THR A 46 8.46 4.45 -2.27
C THR A 46 9.74 4.26 -1.47
N VAL A 47 10.29 3.06 -1.49
CA VAL A 47 11.54 2.72 -0.82
C VAL A 47 12.58 2.42 -1.88
N SER A 48 13.56 3.31 -2.01
CA SER A 48 14.68 3.14 -2.93
C SER A 48 15.81 2.40 -2.21
N ASN A 49 16.01 1.12 -2.52
CA ASN A 49 17.20 0.37 -2.16
C ASN A 49 18.33 0.72 -3.14
N THR A 50 18.86 1.93 -3.04
CA THR A 50 20.11 2.25 -3.73
C THR A 50 21.22 1.41 -3.11
N SER A 51 21.64 0.34 -3.78
CA SER A 51 22.82 -0.41 -3.40
C SER A 51 24.00 0.55 -3.26
N SER A 52 24.62 0.56 -2.09
CA SER A 52 25.87 1.27 -1.85
C SER A 52 26.90 0.87 -2.92
N VAL A 53 27.66 1.85 -3.39
CA VAL A 53 28.70 1.78 -4.43
C VAL A 53 29.30 0.38 -4.61
N GLY A 54 29.02 -0.30 -5.73
CA GLY A 54 29.75 -1.50 -6.16
C GLY A 54 28.94 -2.75 -6.53
N SER A 55 27.60 -2.74 -6.55
CA SER A 55 26.82 -3.91 -6.96
C SER A 55 26.50 -3.92 -8.47
N PRO A 56 26.59 -5.08 -9.16
CA PRO A 56 26.32 -5.17 -10.59
C PRO A 56 24.86 -4.79 -10.91
N VAL A 57 24.68 -3.96 -11.94
CA VAL A 57 23.38 -3.50 -12.43
C VAL A 57 22.64 -4.70 -13.02
N PHE A 58 21.72 -5.26 -12.25
CA PHE A 58 20.77 -6.22 -12.79
C PHE A 58 19.75 -5.45 -13.66
N ASN A 59 19.54 -5.91 -14.89
CA ASN A 59 18.67 -5.30 -15.92
C ASN A 59 17.17 -5.20 -15.58
N HIS A 60 16.79 -5.52 -14.34
CA HIS A 60 15.46 -5.22 -13.81
C HIS A 60 15.64 -4.33 -12.59
N ASP A 61 15.14 -3.09 -12.69
CA ASP A 61 15.24 -2.06 -11.66
C ASP A 61 14.32 -2.40 -10.47
N TYR A 62 14.62 -3.50 -9.76
CA TYR A 62 14.02 -3.86 -8.47
C TYR A 62 14.56 -2.99 -7.32
N SER A 63 15.29 -1.93 -7.66
CA SER A 63 15.85 -0.95 -6.72
C SER A 63 14.73 -0.19 -5.99
N VAL A 64 13.56 -0.06 -6.61
CA VAL A 64 12.44 0.71 -6.06
C VAL A 64 11.30 -0.22 -5.64
N GLU A 65 10.98 -0.20 -4.35
CA GLU A 65 9.86 -0.93 -3.76
C GLU A 65 8.70 0.02 -3.48
N PHE A 66 7.53 -0.25 -4.05
CA PHE A 66 6.30 0.51 -3.84
C PHE A 66 5.41 -0.21 -2.82
N LYS A 67 5.12 0.44 -1.70
CA LYS A 67 4.29 -0.09 -0.61
C LYS A 67 2.98 0.67 -0.49
N PHE A 68 1.88 0.00 -0.83
CA PHE A 68 0.53 0.55 -0.75
C PHE A 68 -0.04 0.40 0.66
N HIS A 69 -0.39 1.53 1.26
CA HIS A 69 -1.01 1.59 2.56
C HIS A 69 -2.40 2.20 2.48
N VAL A 70 -3.37 1.57 3.14
CA VAL A 70 -4.74 2.10 3.28
C VAL A 70 -5.10 2.15 4.75
N ARG A 71 -6.19 2.84 5.09
CA ARG A 71 -6.75 2.76 6.44
C ARG A 71 -7.19 1.34 6.74
N LYS A 72 -7.07 0.91 8.00
CA LYS A 72 -7.42 -0.45 8.40
C LYS A 72 -8.88 -0.80 8.10
N VAL A 73 -9.79 0.18 8.20
CA VAL A 73 -11.21 0.02 7.85
C VAL A 73 -11.42 -0.28 6.36
N ASP A 74 -10.59 0.28 5.49
CA ASP A 74 -10.71 0.10 4.03
C ASP A 74 -9.92 -1.11 3.52
N ARG A 75 -9.27 -1.87 4.42
CA ARG A 75 -8.41 -3.01 4.05
C ARG A 75 -9.16 -4.03 3.21
N HIS A 76 -10.35 -4.44 3.63
CA HIS A 76 -11.11 -5.49 2.92
C HIS A 76 -11.47 -5.04 1.51
N ARG A 77 -12.06 -3.84 1.38
CA ARG A 77 -12.40 -3.23 0.10
C ARG A 77 -11.17 -3.06 -0.80
N ALA A 78 -10.04 -2.66 -0.23
CA ALA A 78 -8.79 -2.51 -0.97
C ALA A 78 -8.25 -3.86 -1.49
N GLN A 79 -8.34 -4.92 -0.69
CA GLN A 79 -7.96 -6.26 -1.12
C GLN A 79 -8.87 -6.75 -2.25
N GLU A 80 -10.19 -6.58 -2.12
CA GLU A 80 -11.14 -6.93 -3.17
C GLU A 80 -10.86 -6.16 -4.47
N ALA A 81 -10.61 -4.85 -4.40
CA ALA A 81 -10.26 -4.02 -5.56
C ALA A 81 -9.00 -4.50 -6.30
N ILE A 82 -8.01 -4.96 -5.55
CA ILE A 82 -6.75 -5.47 -6.13
C ILE A 82 -6.98 -6.81 -6.85
N HIS A 83 -7.81 -7.68 -6.27
CA HIS A 83 -8.07 -9.04 -6.76
C HIS A 83 -9.22 -9.16 -7.78
N SER A 84 -10.08 -8.13 -7.90
CA SER A 84 -11.13 -8.05 -8.94
C SER A 84 -10.58 -7.79 -10.33
#